data_AF-A0A7L7MIK8-F1
#
_entry.id   AF-A0A7L7MIK8-F1
#
_cell.length_a   1.000
_cell.length_b   1.000
_cell.length_c   1.000
_cell.angle_alpha   90.00
_cell.angle_beta   90.00
_cell.angle_gamma   90.00
#
_symmetry.space_group_name_H-M   'P 1'
#
loop_
_entity.id
_entity.type
_entity.pdbx_description
1 polymer ?
#
loop_
_entity_poly.entity_id
_entity_poly.type
_entity_poly.pdbx_seq_one_letter_code
_entity_poly.pdbx_strand_id
1 'polypeptide(L)'
;MAALLLDIEAELSVWEQGRKAWSEEAFPVAELAYHLALWLQSPTAGHEDFELDSMQAEERLIRIVSSDGGWRMGSIFTPDLWTSPVAWDVLVAEIKQFDRSVREGVTAMGVDPAIIPEP
;
A
#
# COMPACT_ATOMS: atom_id res chain seq x y z
N MET A 1 -4.81 -0.39 -19.29
CA MET A 1 -5.25 -0.80 -17.95
C MET A 1 -4.83 0.19 -16.87
N ALA A 2 -3.74 0.95 -17.03
CA ALA A 2 -3.28 1.94 -16.04
C ALA A 2 -4.32 3.02 -15.67
N ALA A 3 -5.04 3.60 -16.63
CA ALA A 3 -5.89 4.78 -16.37
C ALA A 3 -7.04 4.56 -15.35
N LEU A 4 -7.59 3.35 -15.20
CA LEU A 4 -8.72 3.09 -14.30
C LEU A 4 -8.32 2.99 -12.82
N LEU A 5 -7.08 2.57 -12.53
CA LEU A 5 -6.58 2.47 -11.16
C LEU A 5 -6.29 3.86 -10.57
N LEU A 6 -5.95 4.79 -11.45
CA LEU A 6 -5.61 6.18 -11.15
C LEU A 6 -6.84 7.01 -10.72
N ASP A 7 -8.03 6.70 -11.23
CA ASP A 7 -9.25 7.47 -10.89
C ASP A 7 -9.92 7.01 -9.58
N ILE A 8 -9.34 6.02 -8.88
CA ILE A 8 -9.89 5.46 -7.63
C ILE A 8 -9.08 5.99 -6.45
N GLU A 9 -9.52 7.13 -5.95
CA GLU A 9 -8.93 7.82 -4.82
C GLU A 9 -9.74 7.64 -3.53
N ALA A 10 -9.04 7.52 -2.40
CA ALA A 10 -9.64 7.50 -1.07
C ALA A 10 -8.65 8.01 -0.02
N GLU A 11 -9.13 8.22 1.21
CA GLU A 11 -8.25 8.53 2.33
C GLU A 11 -7.36 7.33 2.65
N LEU A 12 -6.04 7.50 2.55
CA LEU A 12 -5.06 6.55 3.07
C LEU A 12 -4.49 7.10 4.38
N SER A 13 -4.54 6.31 5.44
CA SER A 13 -4.00 6.68 6.75
C SER A 13 -3.01 5.64 7.26
N VAL A 14 -1.89 6.11 7.80
CA VAL A 14 -0.93 5.28 8.55
C VAL A 14 -1.15 5.51 10.03
N TRP A 15 -1.28 4.41 10.79
CA TRP A 15 -1.49 4.43 12.23
C TRP A 15 -0.30 3.79 12.94
N GLU A 16 0.16 4.42 14.01
CA GLU A 16 1.25 3.92 14.87
C GLU A 16 0.79 4.02 16.32
N GLN A 17 0.73 2.87 17.02
CA GLN A 17 0.33 2.78 18.43
C GLN A 17 -0.99 3.52 18.74
N GLY A 18 -1.97 3.43 17.83
CA GLY A 18 -3.28 4.07 17.96
C GLY A 18 -3.32 5.57 17.62
N ARG A 19 -2.19 6.16 17.19
CA ARG A 19 -2.11 7.55 16.72
C ARG A 19 -1.99 7.57 15.20
N LYS A 20 -2.79 8.41 14.53
CA LYS A 20 -2.61 8.70 13.10
C LYS A 20 -1.24 9.37 12.91
N ALA A 21 -0.35 8.67 12.24
CA ALA A 21 1.02 9.08 11.98
C ALA A 21 1.07 9.99 10.74
N TRP A 22 0.28 9.67 9.72
CA TRP A 22 0.15 10.41 8.47
C TRP A 22 -1.19 10.05 7.79
N SER A 23 -1.71 10.93 6.94
CA SER A 23 -2.82 10.63 6.04
C SER A 23 -2.76 11.49 4.77
N GLU A 24 -3.32 10.97 3.69
CA GLU A 24 -3.61 11.67 2.44
C GLU A 24 -5.08 11.44 2.08
N GLU A 25 -5.82 12.50 1.74
CA GLU A 25 -7.28 12.44 1.52
C GLU A 25 -7.66 11.88 0.15
N ALA A 26 -6.83 12.16 -0.87
CA ALA A 26 -7.07 11.78 -2.26
C ALA A 26 -5.93 10.90 -2.78
N PHE A 27 -5.72 9.75 -2.13
CA PHE A 27 -4.64 8.83 -2.48
C PHE A 27 -5.13 7.77 -3.47
N PRO A 28 -4.36 7.39 -4.53
CA PRO A 28 -4.74 6.36 -5.50
C PRO A 28 -4.66 4.95 -4.89
N VAL A 29 -5.63 4.59 -4.07
CA VAL A 29 -5.62 3.36 -3.26
C VAL A 29 -5.68 2.09 -4.11
N ALA A 30 -6.32 2.13 -5.28
CA ALA A 30 -6.37 0.99 -6.20
C ALA A 30 -5.02 0.72 -6.86
N GLU A 31 -4.27 1.78 -7.20
CA GLU A 31 -2.90 1.64 -7.71
C GLU A 31 -1.99 1.03 -6.65
N LEU A 32 -2.06 1.51 -5.40
CA LEU A 32 -1.27 0.92 -4.32
C LEU A 32 -1.63 -0.55 -4.08
N ALA A 33 -2.91 -0.90 -4.04
CA ALA A 33 -3.33 -2.30 -3.88
C ALA A 33 -2.81 -3.19 -5.02
N TYR A 34 -2.86 -2.69 -6.26
CA TYR A 34 -2.32 -3.37 -7.43
C TYR A 34 -0.82 -3.64 -7.30
N HIS A 35 -0.03 -2.61 -6.97
CA HIS A 35 1.42 -2.74 -6.86
C HIS A 35 1.83 -3.62 -5.67
N LEU A 36 1.13 -3.53 -4.53
CA LEU A 36 1.36 -4.41 -3.39
C LEU A 36 1.04 -5.88 -3.71
N ALA A 37 -0.04 -6.14 -4.43
CA ALA A 37 -0.36 -7.51 -4.85
C ALA A 37 0.73 -8.08 -5.78
N LEU A 38 1.22 -7.30 -6.75
CA LEU A 38 2.34 -7.71 -7.59
C LEU A 38 3.61 -7.98 -6.79
N TRP A 39 3.90 -7.13 -5.80
CA TRP A 39 5.06 -7.32 -4.93
C TRP A 39 4.96 -8.61 -4.12
N LEU A 40 3.78 -8.94 -3.57
CA LEU A 40 3.55 -10.20 -2.86
C LEU A 40 3.60 -11.45 -3.74
N GLN A 41 3.28 -11.32 -5.02
CA GLN A 41 3.40 -12.41 -6.01
C GLN A 41 4.84 -12.62 -6.50
N SER A 42 5.76 -11.67 -6.24
CA SER A 42 7.14 -11.78 -6.70
C SER A 42 7.85 -13.00 -6.08
N PRO A 43 8.68 -13.75 -6.82
CA PRO A 43 9.50 -14.82 -6.26
C PRO A 43 10.45 -14.36 -5.14
N THR A 44 10.73 -13.06 -5.08
CA THR A 44 11.60 -12.38 -4.11
C THR A 44 10.81 -11.69 -2.98
N ALA A 45 9.49 -11.89 -2.90
CA ALA A 45 8.66 -11.32 -1.85
C ALA A 45 9.22 -11.66 -0.45
N GLY A 46 9.35 -10.66 0.41
CA GLY A 46 9.97 -10.81 1.73
C GLY A 46 11.50 -10.74 1.73
N HIS A 47 12.11 -10.44 0.58
CA HIS A 47 13.55 -10.21 0.44
C HIS A 47 13.92 -8.89 -0.25
N GLU A 48 12.95 -8.22 -0.88
CA GLU A 48 13.14 -6.95 -1.58
C GLU A 48 12.20 -5.89 -1.04
N ASP A 49 12.71 -4.66 -0.94
CA ASP A 49 11.93 -3.49 -0.54
C ASP A 49 10.81 -3.18 -1.55
N PHE A 50 9.76 -2.54 -1.06
CA PHE A 50 8.70 -1.98 -1.89
C PHE A 50 8.84 -0.46 -1.94
N GLU A 51 8.85 0.10 -3.15
CA GLU A 51 8.61 1.52 -3.36
C GLU A 51 7.44 1.64 -4.35
N LEU A 52 6.45 2.45 -4.00
CA LEU A 52 5.40 2.80 -4.95
C LEU A 52 5.98 3.72 -6.01
N ASP A 53 6.12 3.17 -7.21
CA ASP A 53 6.33 3.91 -8.46
C ASP A 53 4.95 4.25 -9.04
N SER A 54 4.34 5.31 -8.50
CA SER A 54 3.00 5.76 -8.90
C SER A 54 3.08 6.68 -10.10
N MET A 55 2.09 6.60 -10.98
CA MET A 55 1.95 7.54 -12.09
C MET A 55 1.31 8.89 -11.67
N GLN A 56 0.73 8.99 -10.47
CA GLN A 56 -0.05 10.15 -10.01
C GLN A 56 0.41 10.74 -8.67
N ALA A 57 0.92 9.91 -7.77
CA ALA A 57 1.55 10.37 -6.55
C ALA A 57 3.01 10.75 -6.79
N GLU A 58 3.57 11.55 -5.87
CA GLU A 58 5.02 11.75 -5.78
C GLU A 58 5.72 10.38 -5.71
N GLU A 59 6.81 10.22 -6.45
CA GLU A 59 7.62 8.99 -6.39
C GLU A 59 7.96 8.67 -4.92
N ARG A 60 7.88 7.39 -4.54
CA ARG A 60 8.18 6.91 -3.18
C ARG A 60 7.23 7.42 -2.10
N LEU A 61 6.00 7.78 -2.47
CA LEU A 61 4.99 8.21 -1.51
C LEU A 61 4.72 7.15 -0.43
N ILE A 62 4.75 5.87 -0.82
CA ILE A 62 4.73 4.74 0.09
C ILE A 62 6.00 3.91 -0.14
N ARG A 63 6.73 3.66 0.94
CA ARG A 63 7.90 2.78 0.97
C ARG A 63 7.74 1.76 2.07
N ILE A 64 8.07 0.52 1.78
CA ILE A 64 8.13 -0.55 2.78
C ILE A 64 9.51 -1.17 2.68
N VAL A 65 10.30 -1.04 3.73
CA VAL A 65 11.70 -1.43 3.75
C VAL A 65 11.98 -2.46 4.83
N SER A 66 12.88 -3.39 4.53
CA SER A 66 13.43 -4.29 5.52
C SER A 66 14.40 -3.55 6.45
N SER A 67 14.35 -3.86 7.74
CA SER A 67 15.21 -3.27 8.76
C SER A 67 15.57 -4.29 9.83
N ASP A 68 16.55 -3.95 10.68
CA ASP A 68 16.85 -4.74 11.87
C ASP A 68 15.62 -4.80 12.79
N GLY A 69 14.97 -5.98 12.82
CA GLY A 69 13.75 -6.22 13.60
C GLY A 69 12.48 -6.39 12.77
N GLY A 70 12.53 -6.26 11.45
CA GLY A 70 11.41 -6.53 10.55
C GLY A 70 11.17 -5.42 9.53
N TRP A 71 9.95 -5.37 9.01
CA TRP A 71 9.52 -4.47 7.94
C TRP A 71 8.92 -3.19 8.49
N ARG A 72 9.23 -2.07 7.86
CA ARG A 72 8.76 -0.74 8.27
C ARG A 72 8.19 0.00 7.08
N MET A 73 7.12 0.76 7.32
CA MET A 73 6.52 1.61 6.31
C MET A 73 6.87 3.06 6.58
N GLY A 74 7.09 3.82 5.51
CA GLY A 74 7.34 5.24 5.55
C GLY A 74 6.76 5.95 4.32
N SER A 75 6.82 7.28 4.36
CA SER A 75 6.39 8.15 3.26
C SER A 75 7.47 9.17 2.94
N ILE A 76 7.52 9.67 1.70
CA ILE A 76 8.43 10.76 1.33
C ILE A 76 8.03 12.10 1.94
N PHE A 77 6.74 12.33 2.23
CA PHE A 77 6.28 13.57 2.88
C PHE A 77 6.72 13.68 4.34
N THR A 78 6.98 12.54 4.98
CA THR A 78 7.52 12.46 6.34
C THR A 78 8.73 11.54 6.34
N PRO A 79 9.86 11.95 5.74
CA PRO A 79 10.98 11.05 5.42
C PRO A 79 11.66 10.45 6.67
N ASP A 80 11.56 11.14 7.80
CA ASP A 80 12.09 10.70 9.09
C ASP A 80 11.11 9.84 9.90
N LEU A 81 9.84 9.76 9.47
CA LEU A 81 8.80 9.02 10.15
C LEU A 81 8.67 7.62 9.56
N TRP A 82 8.97 6.63 10.40
CA TRP A 82 8.83 5.22 10.10
C TRP A 82 7.93 4.55 11.13
N THR A 83 7.08 3.63 10.69
CA THR A 83 6.35 2.77 11.62
C THR A 83 7.31 1.92 12.46
N SER A 84 6.83 1.36 13.56
CA SER A 84 7.56 0.30 14.25
C SER A 84 7.76 -0.90 13.32
N PRO A 85 8.89 -1.62 13.41
CA PRO A 85 9.10 -2.81 12.61
C PRO A 85 8.12 -3.91 12.97
N VAL A 86 7.57 -4.57 11.94
CA VAL A 86 6.67 -5.71 12.07
C VAL A 86 7.24 -6.93 11.36
N ALA A 87 6.85 -8.12 11.79
CA ALA A 87 7.22 -9.34 11.11
C ALA A 87 6.58 -9.41 9.70
N TRP A 88 7.21 -10.16 8.80
CA TRP A 88 6.75 -10.28 7.40
C TRP A 88 5.31 -10.81 7.29
N ASP A 89 4.96 -11.82 8.09
CA ASP A 89 3.61 -12.39 8.13
C ASP A 89 2.55 -11.38 8.60
N VAL A 90 2.90 -10.54 9.57
CA VAL A 90 2.04 -9.43 10.03
C VAL A 90 1.86 -8.41 8.91
N LEU A 91 2.94 -8.00 8.25
CA LEU A 91 2.86 -7.08 7.11
C LEU A 91 1.96 -7.64 5.99
N VAL A 92 2.14 -8.90 5.62
CA VAL A 92 1.32 -9.57 4.59
C VAL A 92 -0.16 -9.59 4.99
N ALA A 93 -0.47 -9.85 6.27
CA ALA A 93 -1.84 -9.83 6.75
C ALA A 93 -2.49 -8.44 6.62
N GLU A 94 -1.77 -7.38 6.99
CA GLU A 94 -2.22 -5.99 6.84
C GLU A 94 -2.42 -5.60 5.37
N ILE A 95 -1.51 -5.99 4.48
CA ILE A 95 -1.65 -5.75 3.03
C ILE A 95 -2.89 -6.45 2.47
N LYS A 96 -3.15 -7.71 2.87
CA LYS A 96 -4.35 -8.44 2.42
C LYS A 96 -5.65 -7.83 2.98
N GLN A 97 -5.62 -7.26 4.18
CA GLN A 97 -6.75 -6.52 4.74
C GLN A 97 -7.00 -5.21 4.00
N PHE A 98 -5.94 -4.48 3.66
CA PHE A 98 -6.01 -3.29 2.82
C PHE A 98 -6.58 -3.61 1.43
N ASP A 99 -6.02 -4.61 0.73
CA ASP A 99 -6.51 -5.06 -0.59
C ASP A 99 -8.00 -5.41 -0.56
N ARG A 100 -8.45 -6.15 0.47
CA ARG A 100 -9.88 -6.45 0.64
C ARG A 100 -10.73 -5.19 0.76
N SER A 101 -10.32 -4.24 1.59
CA SER A 101 -11.05 -2.97 1.80
C SER A 101 -11.13 -2.16 0.51
N VAL A 102 -10.05 -2.12 -0.28
CA VAL A 102 -10.03 -1.47 -1.59
C VAL A 102 -10.98 -2.18 -2.56
N ARG A 103 -10.95 -3.51 -2.66
CA ARG A 103 -11.86 -4.29 -3.52
C ARG A 103 -13.33 -4.08 -3.18
N GLU A 104 -13.66 -4.00 -1.89
CA GLU A 104 -15.02 -3.67 -1.42
C GLU A 104 -15.45 -2.29 -1.91
N GLY A 105 -14.56 -1.28 -1.79
CA GLY A 105 -14.78 0.07 -2.32
C GLY A 105 -14.95 0.11 -3.84
N VAL A 106 -14.07 -0.56 -4.59
CA VAL A 106 -14.12 -0.69 -6.05
C VAL A 106 -15.45 -1.31 -6.49
N THR A 107 -15.88 -2.39 -5.82
CA THR A 107 -17.15 -3.06 -6.09
C THR A 107 -18.35 -2.13 -5.81
N ALA A 108 -18.30 -1.35 -4.72
CA ALA A 108 -19.37 -0.40 -4.38
C ALA A 108 -19.54 0.73 -5.41
N MET A 109 -18.48 1.06 -6.15
CA MET A 109 -18.53 2.00 -7.28
C MET A 109 -19.03 1.37 -8.58
N GLY A 110 -19.32 0.08 -8.61
CA GLY A 110 -19.75 -0.66 -9.80
C GLY A 110 -18.59 -1.03 -10.74
N VAL A 111 -17.36 -0.99 -10.25
CA VAL A 111 -16.15 -1.39 -10.99
C VAL A 111 -15.81 -2.84 -10.66
N ASP A 112 -15.32 -3.60 -11.64
CA ASP A 112 -14.88 -4.98 -11.44
C ASP A 112 -13.60 -5.03 -10.58
N PRO A 113 -13.60 -5.65 -9.38
CA PRO A 113 -12.41 -5.74 -8.54
C PRO A 113 -11.28 -6.58 -9.16
N ALA A 114 -11.54 -7.34 -10.23
CA ALA A 114 -10.52 -8.10 -10.96
C ALA A 114 -9.47 -7.20 -11.65
N ILE A 115 -9.68 -5.88 -11.69
CA ILE A 115 -8.64 -4.92 -12.09
C ILE A 115 -7.43 -4.92 -11.13
N ILE A 116 -7.60 -5.40 -9.90
CA ILE A 116 -6.55 -5.59 -8.90
C ILE A 116 -6.17 -7.09 -8.83
N PRO A 117 -4.92 -7.49 -9.10
CA PRO A 117 -4.45 -8.87 -8.95
C PRO A 117 -4.61 -9.37 -7.52
N GLU A 118 -4.89 -10.66 -7.31
CA GLU A 118 -5.00 -11.21 -5.95
C GLU A 118 -3.61 -11.33 -5.27
N PRO A 119 -3.44 -10.86 -4.03
CA PRO A 119 -2.17 -10.95 -3.27
C PRO A 119 -1.89 -12.33 -2.65
#